data_AF-A0A377C382-F1
#
_entry.id   AF-A0A377C382-F1
#
_cell.length_a   1.000
_cell.length_b   1.000
_cell.length_c   1.000
_cell.angle_alpha   90.00
_cell.angle_beta   90.00
_cell.angle_gamma   90.00
#
_symmetry.space_group_name_H-M   'P 1'
#
loop_
_entity.id
_entity.type
_entity.pdbx_description
1 polymer ?
#
loop_
_entity_poly.entity_id
_entity_poly.type
_entity_poly.pdbx_seq_one_letter_code
_entity_poly.pdbx_strand_id
1 'polypeptide(L)' 'MIEFDNLTYLHGKPQGTGLLKANPEDFVVVEDLGFEPDGEGEHILVRILKTAAIPVLWRMHWRNS' A
#
# COMPACT_ATOMS: atom_id res chain seq x y z
N MET A 1 -16.91 20.15 10.55
CA MET A 1 -16.25 18.85 10.35
C MET A 1 -15.21 18.67 11.43
N ILE A 2 -15.04 17.46 11.96
CA ILE A 2 -13.92 17.16 12.87
C ILE A 2 -12.67 16.96 12.00
N GLU A 3 -11.58 17.64 12.36
CA GLU A 3 -10.28 17.46 11.69
C GLU A 3 -9.65 16.12 12.07
N PHE A 4 -8.78 15.58 11.21
CA PHE A 4 -8.15 14.27 11.42
C PHE A 4 -7.42 14.16 12.77
N ASP A 5 -6.69 15.20 13.15
CA ASP A 5 -5.93 15.24 14.42
C ASP A 5 -6.83 15.29 15.67
N ASN A 6 -8.11 15.60 15.48
CA ASN A 6 -9.12 15.75 16.54
C ASN A 6 -10.12 14.58 16.58
N LEU A 7 -9.86 13.49 15.84
CA LEU A 7 -10.64 12.26 15.97
C LEU A 7 -10.52 11.70 17.39
N THR A 8 -11.62 11.14 17.90
CA THR A 8 -11.68 10.60 19.26
C THR A 8 -10.85 9.31 19.35
N TYR A 9 -9.92 9.27 20.30
CA TYR A 9 -9.12 8.08 20.59
C TYR A 9 -9.91 7.09 21.44
N LEU A 10 -10.00 5.83 21.02
CA LEU A 10 -10.66 4.77 21.80
C LEU A 10 -10.00 4.54 23.17
N HIS A 11 -8.69 4.72 23.26
CA HIS A 11 -7.90 4.49 24.48
C HIS A 11 -7.28 5.80 25.04
N GLY A 12 -7.81 6.95 24.65
CA GLY A 12 -7.21 8.25 24.94
C GLY A 12 -5.95 8.54 24.10
N LYS A 13 -5.46 9.78 24.18
CA LYS A 13 -4.30 10.23 23.40
C LYS A 13 -3.02 9.54 23.90
N PRO A 14 -2.15 9.01 23.01
CA PRO A 14 -0.87 8.44 23.39
C PRO A 14 -0.01 9.41 24.21
N GLN A 15 0.68 8.90 25.24
CA GLN A 15 1.58 9.68 26.12
C GLN A 15 3.06 9.60 25.70
N GLY A 16 3.37 8.80 24.69
CA GLY A 16 4.72 8.65 24.13
C GLY A 16 4.70 8.85 22.61
N THR A 17 5.89 9.01 22.04
CA THR A 17 6.11 9.15 20.60
C THR A 17 7.10 8.10 20.12
N GLY A 18 7.12 7.89 18.80
CA GLY A 18 8.05 6.99 18.13
C GLY A 18 8.20 7.38 16.66
N LEU A 19 9.16 6.77 15.98
CA LEU A 19 9.35 6.95 14.55
C LEU A 19 8.56 5.88 13.79
N LEU A 20 7.84 6.29 12.75
CA LEU A 20 7.10 5.40 11.86
C LEU A 20 7.65 5.58 10.45
N LYS A 21 7.94 4.47 9.75
CA LYS A 21 8.55 4.46 8.40
C LYS A 21 9.90 5.21 8.36
N ALA A 22 10.77 5.02 9.35
CA ALA A 22 12.07 5.72 9.39
C ALA A 22 13.01 5.24 8.28
N ASN A 23 12.97 3.94 7.99
CA ASN A 23 13.58 3.31 6.81
C ASN A 23 12.52 2.51 6.03
N PRO A 24 12.73 2.22 4.73
CA PRO A 24 11.81 1.39 3.96
C PRO A 24 11.52 0.02 4.60
N GLU A 25 12.50 -0.55 5.29
CA GLU A 25 12.41 -1.86 5.93
C GLU A 25 11.50 -1.84 7.18
N ASP A 26 11.28 -0.68 7.78
CA ASP A 26 10.38 -0.51 8.93
C ASP A 26 8.90 -0.63 8.52
N PHE A 27 8.61 -0.64 7.22
CA PHE A 27 7.25 -0.71 6.69
C PHE A 27 7.17 -1.52 5.40
N VAL A 28 6.86 -2.80 5.55
CA VAL A 28 6.68 -3.73 4.44
C VAL A 28 5.19 -3.93 4.16
N VAL A 29 4.81 -3.81 2.89
CA VAL A 29 3.45 -4.12 2.43
C VAL A 29 3.50 -5.35 1.54
N VAL A 30 2.68 -6.34 1.87
CA VAL A 30 2.45 -7.52 1.03
C VAL A 30 0.99 -7.47 0.59
N GLU A 31 0.76 -7.31 -0.71
CA GLU A 31 -0.58 -7.35 -1.28
C GLU A 31 -1.15 -8.78 -1.19
N ASP A 32 -2.40 -8.87 -0.76
CA ASP A 32 -3.22 -10.07 -0.81
C ASP A 32 -4.32 -9.83 -1.85
N LEU A 33 -4.26 -10.54 -2.97
CA LEU A 33 -5.22 -10.41 -4.06
C LEU A 33 -6.54 -11.13 -3.77
N GLY A 34 -6.57 -12.04 -2.79
CA GLY A 34 -7.72 -12.90 -2.52
C GLY A 34 -7.95 -14.01 -3.56
N PHE A 35 -7.05 -14.18 -4.53
CA PHE A 35 -7.06 -15.26 -5.52
C PHE A 35 -5.64 -15.63 -5.97
N GLU A 36 -5.50 -16.81 -6.59
CA GLU A 36 -4.26 -17.26 -7.22
C GLU A 36 -4.30 -17.03 -8.73
N PRO A 37 -3.16 -16.84 -9.41
CA PRO A 37 -3.13 -16.77 -10.86
C PRO A 37 -3.79 -17.98 -11.51
N ASP A 38 -4.67 -17.74 -12.49
CA ASP A 38 -5.46 -18.79 -13.15
C ASP A 38 -4.59 -19.82 -13.90
N GLY A 39 -3.35 -19.46 -14.27
CA GLY A 39 -2.41 -20.31 -15.00
C GLY A 39 -2.64 -20.35 -16.51
N GLU A 40 -3.72 -19.73 -16.99
CA GLU A 40 -4.08 -19.60 -18.41
C GLU A 40 -4.63 -18.20 -18.72
N GLY A 41 -4.83 -17.90 -20.02
CA GLY A 41 -5.28 -16.60 -20.51
C GLY A 41 -4.15 -15.73 -21.09
N GLU A 42 -4.52 -14.54 -21.56
CA GLU A 42 -3.59 -13.62 -22.24
C GLU A 42 -2.77 -12.75 -21.28
N HIS A 43 -3.16 -12.72 -20.00
CA HIS A 43 -2.54 -11.86 -18.99
C HIS A 43 -1.46 -12.61 -18.20
N ILE A 44 -0.34 -11.93 -17.93
CA ILE A 44 0.72 -12.44 -17.06
C ILE A 44 0.70 -11.66 -15.75
N LEU A 45 0.49 -12.37 -14.65
CA LEU A 45 0.64 -11.80 -13.31
C LEU A 45 2.09 -11.86 -12.86
N VAL A 46 2.69 -10.70 -12.64
CA VAL A 46 4.07 -10.57 -12.14
C VAL A 46 4.06 -9.95 -10.75
N ARG A 47 4.50 -10.73 -9.75
CA ARG A 47 4.67 -10.22 -8.40
C ARG A 47 6.03 -9.53 -8.27
N ILE A 48 6.01 -8.23 -8.01
CA ILE A 48 7.22 -7.41 -7.88
C ILE A 48 7.38 -6.97 -6.42
N LEU A 49 8.59 -7.15 -5.88
CA LEU A 49 9.01 -6.46 -4.66
C LEU A 49 9.67 -5.15 -5.05
N LYS A 50 9.21 -4.04 -4.46
CA LYS A 50 9.74 -2.70 -4.75
C LYS A 50 10.09 -1.96 -3.47
N THR A 51 11.31 -1.43 -3.43
CA THR A 51 11.84 -0.61 -2.33
C THR A 51 12.17 0.80 -2.83
N ALA A 52 11.92 1.81 -1.99
CA ALA A 52 12.32 3.22 -2.18
C ALA A 52 11.85 3.90 -3.49
N ALA A 53 10.86 3.34 -4.17
CA ALA A 53 10.31 3.93 -5.38
C ALA A 53 9.03 4.69 -5.11
N ILE A 54 8.69 5.59 -6.02
CA ILE A 54 7.42 6.30 -6.04
C ILE A 54 6.28 5.25 -5.93
N PRO A 55 5.27 5.45 -5.07
CA PRO A 55 4.10 4.58 -5.07
C PRO A 55 3.54 4.50 -6.49
N VAL A 56 3.14 3.30 -6.90
CA VAL A 56 2.68 3.00 -8.26
C VAL A 56 1.70 4.07 -8.75
N LEU A 57 2.18 4.93 -9.66
CA LEU A 57 1.32 5.83 -10.41
C LEU A 57 0.65 4.93 -11.46
N TRP A 58 -0.62 4.58 -11.25
CA TRP A 58 -1.42 3.84 -12.22
C TRP A 58 -1.56 4.66 -13.51
N ARG A 59 -0.60 4.55 -14.43
CA ARG A 59 -0.71 5.06 -15.79
C ARG A 59 -1.26 3.93 -16.66
N MET A 60 -2.58 3.72 -16.61
CA MET A 60 -3.27 2.97 -17.66
C MET A 60 -3.07 3.70 -18.99
N HIS A 61 -2.15 3.21 -19.81
CA HIS A 61 -2.09 3.54 -21.22
C HIS A 61 -2.90 2.45 -21.95
N TRP A 62 -4.20 2.70 -22.14
CA TRP A 62 -5.01 1.92 -23.07
C TRP A 62 -4.53 2.27 -24.48
N ARG A 63 -3.84 1.35 -25.16
CA ARG A 63 -3.63 1.41 -26.62
C ARG A 63 -4.53 0.36 -27.27
N ASN A 64 -5.50 0.88 -28.01
CA ASN A 64 -6.31 0.30 -29.09
C ASN A 64 -6.55 -1.22 -29.16
N SER A 65 -7.83 -1.56 -29.15
CA SER A 65 -8.54 -1.96 -30.38
C SER A 65 -9.87 -1.23 -30.45
#